data_AF-A0A6M8B3Y2-F1
#
_entry.id   AF-A0A6M8B3Y2-F1
#
_cell.length_a   1.000
_cell.length_b   1.000
_cell.length_c   1.000
_cell.angle_alpha   90.00
_cell.angle_beta   90.00
_cell.angle_gamma   90.00
#
_symmetry.space_group_name_H-M   'P 1'
#
loop_
_entity.id
_entity.type
_entity.pdbx_description
1 polymer ?
#
loop_
_entity_poly.entity_id
_entity_poly.type
_entity_poly.pdbx_seq_one_letter_code
_entity_poly.pdbx_strand_id
1 'polypeptide(L)'
;MRQALLNDPSLREQLQQALANYNTPGRTLVPLSVGAIAIVENYALAKAEGDYEDLPIIDEYYLLKQQNGQWVVVDSVGRGPRIEAGQLTLLGLSNGVISSLLDALQTAEADLIVSDTPVISREMVVLGGISLDMTVAEVKQRLGQPLSERVEETECCGSLVYLEYPNFSLGLSQDGGVFQMNTTHRDVATGAGVRVGDTHEAVTNAYGSPSLSDGETLLYYISGSDQSESFSFSLENGRVVGISYSALLN
;
A
#
# COMPACT_ATOMS: atom_id res chain seq x y z
N MET A 1 28.23 -6.54 17.12
CA MET A 1 27.89 -5.29 16.41
C MET A 1 28.54 -5.35 15.04
N ARG A 2 27.77 -5.69 14.00
CA ARG A 2 28.21 -5.49 12.60
C ARG A 2 27.89 -4.04 12.25
N GLN A 3 28.90 -3.30 11.85
CA GLN A 3 28.80 -1.92 11.39
C GLN A 3 27.87 -1.87 10.18
N ALA A 4 27.00 -0.87 10.11
CA ALA A 4 26.26 -0.58 8.87
C ALA A 4 27.28 -0.41 7.74
N LEU A 5 27.15 -1.19 6.67
CA LEU A 5 28.00 -1.07 5.47
C LEU A 5 27.54 0.15 4.69
N LEU A 6 27.97 1.31 5.17
CA LEU A 6 27.77 2.59 4.51
C LEU A 6 28.85 2.72 3.44
N ASN A 7 28.44 2.84 2.17
CA ASN A 7 29.28 3.25 1.04
C ASN A 7 30.20 2.20 0.38
N ASP A 8 29.85 0.90 0.36
CA ASP A 8 30.50 -0.03 -0.57
C ASP A 8 30.02 0.27 -2.02
N PRO A 9 30.90 0.71 -2.94
CA PRO A 9 30.49 1.06 -4.30
C PRO A 9 29.90 -0.13 -5.08
N SER A 10 30.41 -1.34 -4.83
CA SER A 10 29.94 -2.55 -5.52
C SER A 10 28.55 -2.97 -5.03
N LEU A 11 28.23 -2.69 -3.78
CA LEU A 11 26.89 -2.88 -3.22
C LEU A 11 25.92 -1.85 -3.79
N ARG A 12 26.32 -0.57 -3.83
CA ARG A 12 25.48 0.51 -4.37
C ARG A 12 25.09 0.20 -5.83
N GLU A 13 26.05 -0.24 -6.65
CA GLU A 13 25.78 -0.64 -8.03
C GLU A 13 24.82 -1.83 -8.13
N GLN A 14 24.99 -2.86 -7.28
CA GLN A 14 24.07 -4.00 -7.23
C GLN A 14 22.64 -3.58 -6.83
N LEU A 15 22.48 -2.69 -5.85
CA LEU A 15 21.17 -2.20 -5.43
C LEU A 15 20.53 -1.32 -6.52
N GLN A 16 21.30 -0.46 -7.17
CA GLN A 16 20.85 0.33 -8.32
C GLN A 16 20.33 -0.57 -9.44
N GLN A 17 21.05 -1.65 -9.77
CA GLN A 17 20.63 -2.60 -10.79
C GLN A 17 19.36 -3.36 -10.38
N ALA A 18 19.24 -3.76 -9.10
CA ALA A 18 18.05 -4.42 -8.59
C ALA A 18 16.81 -3.52 -8.71
N LEU A 19 16.95 -2.24 -8.38
CA LEU A 19 15.87 -1.25 -8.50
C LEU A 19 15.50 -0.95 -9.96
N ALA A 20 16.49 -0.86 -10.85
CA ALA A 20 16.23 -0.67 -12.28
C ALA A 20 15.39 -1.83 -12.88
N ASN A 21 15.66 -3.06 -12.45
CA ASN A 21 14.90 -4.24 -12.86
C ASN A 21 13.49 -4.28 -12.25
N TYR A 22 13.33 -3.80 -11.01
CA TYR A 22 12.04 -3.74 -10.33
C TYR A 22 11.07 -2.77 -11.04
N ASN A 23 11.59 -1.61 -11.48
CA ASN A 23 10.80 -0.55 -12.12
C ASN A 23 10.57 -0.73 -13.64
N THR A 24 10.93 -1.88 -14.24
CA THR A 24 10.83 -2.08 -15.70
C THR A 24 9.82 -3.17 -16.11
N PRO A 25 8.55 -2.77 -16.28
CA PRO A 25 7.76 -3.25 -17.43
C PRO A 25 7.30 -2.08 -18.31
N GLY A 26 8.00 -1.85 -19.43
CA GLY A 26 7.46 -1.07 -20.57
C GLY A 26 7.62 0.46 -20.57
N ARG A 27 8.40 1.07 -19.67
CA ARG A 27 8.73 2.52 -19.69
C ARG A 27 10.24 2.78 -19.63
N THR A 28 10.67 3.91 -20.19
CA THR A 28 12.09 4.33 -20.24
C THR A 28 12.57 4.83 -18.88
N LEU A 29 13.73 4.35 -18.44
CA LEU A 29 14.38 4.69 -17.17
C LEU A 29 15.03 6.08 -17.20
N VAL A 30 14.81 6.88 -16.15
CA VAL A 30 15.86 7.79 -15.65
C VAL A 30 16.62 7.01 -14.55
N PRO A 31 17.96 7.06 -14.52
CA PRO A 31 18.74 6.29 -13.54
C PRO A 31 18.42 6.71 -12.10
N LEU A 32 18.00 5.76 -11.26
CA LEU A 32 17.86 5.96 -9.82
C LEU A 32 19.23 6.16 -9.16
N SER A 33 19.35 7.23 -8.39
CA SER A 33 20.44 7.43 -7.44
C SER A 33 20.10 6.72 -6.13
N VAL A 34 21.03 5.92 -5.59
CA VAL A 34 20.84 5.27 -4.28
C VAL A 34 21.67 6.04 -3.26
N GLY A 35 20.97 6.67 -2.31
CA GLY A 35 21.54 7.47 -1.25
C GLY A 35 22.01 6.62 -0.07
N ALA A 36 21.34 6.81 1.07
CA ALA A 36 21.61 6.07 2.30
C ALA A 36 21.17 4.60 2.19
N ILE A 37 22.00 3.69 2.73
CA ILE A 37 21.75 2.25 2.73
C ILE A 37 22.02 1.72 4.14
N ALA A 38 21.04 1.03 4.71
CA ALA A 38 21.22 0.21 5.90
C ALA A 38 21.19 -1.27 5.53
N ILE A 39 22.09 -2.07 6.09
CA ILE A 39 22.06 -3.53 5.95
C ILE A 39 22.06 -4.15 7.34
N VAL A 40 21.10 -5.05 7.56
CA VAL A 40 21.01 -5.88 8.75
C VAL A 40 20.65 -7.28 8.30
N GLU A 41 21.47 -8.25 8.71
CA GLU A 41 21.32 -9.66 8.31
C GLU A 41 21.27 -9.81 6.78
N ASN A 42 20.17 -10.34 6.24
CA ASN A 42 19.92 -10.52 4.82
C ASN A 42 18.93 -9.49 4.27
N TYR A 43 18.74 -8.36 4.96
CA TYR A 43 17.88 -7.26 4.54
C TYR A 43 18.70 -6.00 4.31
N ALA A 44 18.29 -5.23 3.31
CA ALA A 44 18.78 -3.88 3.08
C ALA A 44 17.60 -2.93 3.00
N LEU A 45 17.77 -1.74 3.57
CA LEU A 45 16.83 -0.64 3.43
C LEU A 45 17.58 0.50 2.74
N ALA A 46 17.13 0.88 1.55
CA ALA A 46 17.83 1.83 0.70
C ALA A 46 16.94 3.01 0.36
N LYS A 47 17.44 4.23 0.58
CA LYS A 47 16.84 5.45 0.03
C LYS A 47 17.23 5.56 -1.43
N ALA A 48 16.27 5.70 -2.32
CA ALA A 48 16.53 5.94 -3.73
C ALA A 48 15.75 7.14 -4.25
N GLU A 49 16.42 7.93 -5.06
CA GLU A 49 15.88 9.14 -5.67
C GLU A 49 16.10 9.12 -7.19
N GLY A 50 15.12 9.54 -7.98
CA GLY A 50 15.27 9.70 -9.44
C GLY A 50 14.01 10.25 -10.08
N ASP A 51 13.95 10.27 -11.41
CA ASP A 51 12.81 10.81 -12.16
C ASP A 51 12.18 9.72 -13.05
N TYR A 52 11.00 9.97 -13.60
CA TYR A 52 10.60 9.36 -14.87
C TYR A 52 10.46 10.48 -15.90
N GLU A 53 10.62 10.17 -17.20
CA GLU A 53 10.57 11.16 -18.30
C GLU A 53 9.39 12.16 -18.17
N ASP A 54 8.22 11.68 -17.72
CA ASP A 54 7.00 12.49 -17.54
C ASP A 54 6.38 12.44 -16.11
N LEU A 55 7.01 11.80 -15.11
CA LEU A 55 6.46 11.70 -13.74
C LEU A 55 7.38 12.37 -12.69
N PRO A 56 6.82 12.86 -11.57
CA PRO A 56 7.59 13.52 -10.51
C PRO A 56 8.67 12.63 -9.89
N ILE A 57 9.64 13.30 -9.25
CA ILE A 57 10.75 12.75 -8.47
C ILE A 57 10.28 11.56 -7.63
N ILE A 58 10.83 10.38 -7.92
CA ILE A 58 10.85 9.22 -7.02
C ILE A 58 11.75 9.63 -5.85
N ASP A 59 11.23 9.62 -4.64
CA ASP A 59 11.97 9.79 -3.39
C ASP A 59 11.37 8.76 -2.43
N GLU A 60 11.96 7.57 -2.40
CA GLU A 60 11.36 6.40 -1.75
C GLU A 60 12.39 5.58 -0.98
N TYR A 61 11.89 4.83 -0.01
CA TYR A 61 12.64 3.82 0.72
C TYR A 61 12.25 2.43 0.22
N TYR A 62 13.23 1.64 -0.21
CA TYR A 62 13.00 0.27 -0.67
C TYR A 62 13.55 -0.74 0.33
N LEU A 63 12.73 -1.74 0.64
CA LEU A 63 13.20 -2.94 1.33
C LEU A 63 13.72 -3.93 0.28
N LEU A 64 14.93 -4.41 0.49
CA LEU A 64 15.52 -5.48 -0.31
C LEU A 64 15.88 -6.66 0.59
N LYS A 65 15.87 -7.85 -0.02
CA LYS A 65 16.26 -9.10 0.64
C LYS A 65 17.33 -9.80 -0.19
N GLN A 66 18.36 -10.30 0.47
CA GLN A 66 19.40 -11.08 -0.16
C GLN A 66 18.88 -12.48 -0.45
N GLN A 67 18.91 -12.88 -1.73
CA GLN A 67 18.53 -14.18 -2.22
C GLN A 67 19.63 -14.70 -3.16
N ASN A 68 20.20 -15.87 -2.88
CA ASN A 68 21.25 -16.49 -3.71
C ASN A 68 22.45 -15.57 -4.00
N GLY A 69 22.81 -14.71 -3.04
CA GLY A 69 23.92 -13.75 -3.19
C GLY A 69 23.57 -12.47 -3.96
N GLN A 70 22.33 -12.32 -4.44
CA GLN A 70 21.84 -11.11 -5.11
C GLN A 70 20.81 -10.40 -4.24
N TRP A 71 20.75 -9.08 -4.35
CA TRP A 71 19.70 -8.28 -3.73
C TRP A 71 18.47 -8.25 -4.63
N VAL A 72 17.31 -8.55 -4.05
CA VAL A 72 16.02 -8.49 -4.72
C VAL A 72 15.15 -7.49 -3.98
N VAL A 73 14.55 -6.56 -4.71
CA VAL A 73 13.59 -5.61 -4.15
C VAL A 73 12.36 -6.40 -3.69
N VAL A 74 11.98 -6.21 -2.42
CA VAL A 74 10.79 -6.80 -1.83
C VAL A 74 9.60 -5.89 -2.10
N ASP A 75 9.72 -4.62 -1.70
CA ASP A 75 8.67 -3.61 -1.82
C ASP A 75 9.23 -2.20 -1.59
N SER A 76 8.47 -1.17 -1.97
CA SER A 76 8.64 0.21 -1.48
C SER A 76 7.95 0.34 -0.12
N VAL A 77 8.64 0.90 0.87
CA VAL A 77 8.22 0.91 2.29
C VAL A 77 8.08 2.32 2.88
N GLY A 78 8.13 3.32 2.01
CA GLY A 78 8.08 4.72 2.42
C GLY A 78 8.38 5.68 1.28
N ARG A 79 7.91 6.92 1.42
CA ARG A 79 8.06 8.00 0.45
C ARG A 79 8.48 9.30 1.15
N GLY A 80 9.31 10.09 0.48
CA GLY A 80 9.91 11.29 1.03
C GLY A 80 10.75 10.93 2.27
N PRO A 81 10.60 11.66 3.38
CA PRO A 81 11.25 11.28 4.62
C PRO A 81 10.51 10.14 5.36
N ARG A 82 9.30 9.73 4.95
CA ARG A 82 8.48 8.82 5.78
C ARG A 82 8.76 7.35 5.48
N ILE A 83 8.91 6.53 6.53
CA ILE A 83 8.92 5.06 6.46
C ILE A 83 7.79 4.50 7.33
N GLU A 84 7.04 3.54 6.82
CA GLU A 84 5.96 2.86 7.56
C GLU A 84 6.49 1.60 8.24
N ALA A 85 6.75 1.65 9.55
CA ALA A 85 7.28 0.48 10.29
C ALA A 85 6.29 -0.70 10.28
N GLY A 86 4.99 -0.41 10.20
CA GLY A 86 3.95 -1.42 10.03
C GLY A 86 4.10 -2.23 8.73
N GLN A 87 4.48 -1.58 7.63
CA GLN A 87 4.73 -2.27 6.36
C GLN A 87 5.92 -3.22 6.45
N LEU A 88 7.03 -2.81 7.08
CA LEU A 88 8.17 -3.69 7.31
C LEU A 88 7.78 -4.96 8.10
N THR A 89 6.88 -4.81 9.06
CA THR A 89 6.32 -5.94 9.83
C THR A 89 5.48 -6.86 8.94
N LEU A 90 4.62 -6.31 8.09
CA LEU A 90 3.83 -7.08 7.12
C LEU A 90 4.70 -7.86 6.13
N LEU A 91 5.86 -7.30 5.76
CA LEU A 91 6.86 -7.94 4.90
C LEU A 91 7.71 -8.99 5.64
N GLY A 92 7.40 -9.27 6.90
CA GLY A 92 7.94 -10.39 7.68
C GLY A 92 9.25 -10.08 8.42
N LEU A 93 9.61 -8.80 8.58
CA LEU A 93 10.77 -8.42 9.40
C LEU A 93 10.41 -8.51 10.88
N SER A 94 11.37 -8.96 11.70
CA SER A 94 11.23 -8.90 13.15
C SER A 94 11.50 -7.49 13.67
N ASN A 95 10.88 -7.11 14.80
CA ASN A 95 11.10 -5.80 15.42
C ASN A 95 12.59 -5.47 15.64
N GLY A 96 13.41 -6.48 16.01
CA GLY A 96 14.85 -6.27 16.20
C GLY A 96 15.59 -5.91 14.89
N VAL A 97 15.21 -6.52 13.77
CA VAL A 97 15.75 -6.20 12.45
C VAL A 97 15.28 -4.82 12.00
N ILE A 98 13.99 -4.51 12.19
CA ILE A 98 13.40 -3.20 11.86
C ILE A 98 14.15 -2.09 12.61
N SER A 99 14.24 -2.18 13.94
CA SER A 99 14.96 -1.18 14.75
C SER A 99 16.41 -1.02 14.29
N SER A 100 17.12 -2.13 14.04
CA SER A 100 18.51 -2.07 13.59
C SER A 100 18.67 -1.41 12.21
N LEU A 101 17.73 -1.63 11.29
CA LEU A 101 17.75 -0.99 9.95
C LEU A 101 17.48 0.51 10.05
N LEU A 102 16.49 0.91 10.84
CA LEU A 102 16.13 2.31 11.05
C LEU A 102 17.25 3.07 11.76
N ASP A 103 17.85 2.50 12.81
CA ASP A 103 19.00 3.09 13.52
C ASP A 103 20.21 3.25 12.58
N ALA A 104 20.45 2.26 11.72
CA ALA A 104 21.53 2.32 10.73
C ALA A 104 21.28 3.38 9.65
N LEU A 105 20.03 3.58 9.19
CA LEU A 105 19.68 4.66 8.27
C LEU A 105 19.83 6.04 8.92
N GLN A 106 19.41 6.21 10.17
CA GLN A 106 19.61 7.47 10.89
C GLN A 106 21.10 7.77 11.06
N THR A 107 21.91 6.75 11.35
CA THR A 107 23.38 6.87 11.40
C THR A 107 23.98 7.23 10.04
N ALA A 108 23.32 6.85 8.95
CA ALA A 108 23.68 7.22 7.58
C ALA A 108 23.26 8.65 7.20
N GLU A 109 22.74 9.43 8.15
CA GLU A 109 22.20 10.78 7.95
C GLU A 109 21.04 10.81 6.93
N ALA A 110 20.29 9.71 6.81
CA ALA A 110 19.05 9.71 6.05
C ALA A 110 18.01 10.60 6.73
N ASP A 111 17.38 11.50 5.97
CA ASP A 111 16.22 12.26 6.45
C ASP A 111 15.02 11.31 6.56
N LEU A 112 14.74 10.85 7.79
CA LEU A 112 13.74 9.81 8.02
C LEU A 112 12.82 10.12 9.21
N ILE A 113 11.53 9.93 8.98
CA ILE A 113 10.42 9.98 9.92
C ILE A 113 9.80 8.58 9.95
N VAL A 114 9.93 7.90 11.09
CA VAL A 114 9.30 6.59 11.29
C VAL A 114 7.83 6.81 11.65
N SER A 115 6.93 6.23 10.88
CA SER A 115 5.51 6.13 11.20
C SER A 115 5.25 4.77 11.85
N ASP A 116 4.84 4.79 13.12
CA ASP A 116 4.34 3.60 13.83
C ASP A 116 2.84 3.37 13.58
N THR A 117 2.24 4.14 12.66
CA THR A 117 0.85 3.98 12.25
C THR A 117 0.64 2.55 11.73
N PRO A 118 -0.31 1.80 12.30
CA PRO A 118 -0.68 0.50 11.77
C PRO A 118 -1.13 0.61 10.31
N VAL A 119 -0.85 -0.40 9.51
CA VAL A 119 -1.30 -0.50 8.12
C VAL A 119 -1.79 -1.92 7.86
N ILE A 120 -2.63 -2.09 6.84
CA ILE A 120 -3.05 -3.42 6.36
C ILE A 120 -2.50 -3.67 4.96
N SER A 121 -2.35 -4.95 4.62
CA SER A 121 -1.90 -5.31 3.27
C SER A 121 -3.03 -5.10 2.25
N ARG A 122 -2.66 -4.84 1.00
CA ARG A 122 -3.59 -4.58 -0.10
C ARG A 122 -4.59 -5.74 -0.30
N GLU A 123 -4.12 -6.98 -0.09
CA GLU A 123 -4.90 -8.21 -0.25
C GLU A 123 -5.99 -8.37 0.82
N MET A 124 -5.88 -7.67 1.95
CA MET A 124 -6.92 -7.67 2.98
C MET A 124 -8.13 -6.81 2.57
N VAL A 125 -7.98 -5.96 1.56
CA VAL A 125 -9.04 -5.10 1.03
C VAL A 125 -9.86 -5.86 0.01
N VAL A 126 -10.86 -6.57 0.53
CA VAL A 126 -11.88 -7.24 -0.27
C VAL A 126 -13.24 -6.84 0.29
N LEU A 127 -14.16 -6.43 -0.58
CA LEU A 127 -15.54 -6.08 -0.21
C LEU A 127 -16.51 -6.61 -1.25
N GLY A 128 -17.55 -7.33 -0.82
CA GLY A 128 -18.49 -7.98 -1.74
C GLY A 128 -17.83 -9.04 -2.64
N GLY A 129 -16.66 -9.55 -2.25
CA GLY A 129 -15.85 -10.45 -3.07
C GLY A 129 -15.07 -9.77 -4.19
N ILE A 130 -15.03 -8.43 -4.23
CA ILE A 130 -14.21 -7.64 -5.16
C ILE A 130 -12.88 -7.31 -4.49
N SER A 131 -11.77 -7.62 -5.17
CA SER A 131 -10.42 -7.20 -4.78
C SER A 131 -9.98 -5.99 -5.59
N LEU A 132 -8.97 -5.27 -5.10
CA LEU A 132 -8.55 -3.99 -5.67
C LEU A 132 -8.02 -4.08 -7.10
N ASP A 133 -7.51 -5.23 -7.52
CA ASP A 133 -6.91 -5.39 -8.85
C ASP A 133 -7.89 -5.91 -9.91
N MET A 134 -9.17 -6.07 -9.57
CA MET A 134 -10.18 -6.52 -10.52
C MET A 134 -10.45 -5.48 -11.61
N THR A 135 -10.72 -5.99 -12.81
CA THR A 135 -11.20 -5.22 -13.96
C THR A 135 -12.72 -5.07 -13.93
N VAL A 136 -13.25 -4.12 -14.72
CA VAL A 136 -14.70 -3.94 -14.92
C VAL A 136 -15.37 -5.25 -15.38
N ALA A 137 -14.69 -6.01 -16.26
CA ALA A 137 -15.21 -7.28 -16.77
C ALA A 137 -15.32 -8.34 -15.68
N GLU A 138 -14.29 -8.50 -14.84
CA GLU A 138 -14.28 -9.44 -13.72
C GLU A 138 -15.33 -9.10 -12.67
N VAL A 139 -15.50 -7.81 -12.36
CA VAL A 139 -16.57 -7.34 -11.45
C VAL A 139 -17.94 -7.74 -12.00
N LYS A 140 -18.24 -7.42 -13.26
CA LYS A 140 -19.53 -7.75 -13.89
C LYS A 140 -19.75 -9.26 -14.00
N GLN A 141 -18.69 -10.02 -14.26
CA GLN A 141 -18.77 -11.49 -14.22
C GLN A 141 -19.16 -12.01 -12.83
N ARG A 142 -18.67 -11.35 -11.78
CA ARG A 142 -18.87 -11.79 -10.39
C ARG A 142 -20.18 -11.33 -9.78
N LEU A 143 -20.56 -10.07 -9.99
CA LEU A 143 -21.74 -9.45 -9.40
C LEU A 143 -22.95 -9.45 -10.34
N GLY A 144 -22.75 -9.79 -11.61
CA GLY A 144 -23.77 -9.70 -12.64
C GLY A 144 -23.91 -8.28 -13.21
N GLN A 145 -25.10 -8.00 -13.76
CA GLN A 145 -25.38 -6.71 -14.37
C GLN A 145 -25.63 -5.63 -13.28
N PRO A 146 -24.93 -4.49 -13.32
CA PRO A 146 -25.21 -3.37 -12.42
C PRO A 146 -26.58 -2.72 -12.71
N LEU A 147 -27.13 -2.06 -11.70
CA LEU A 147 -28.33 -1.22 -11.83
C LEU A 147 -28.06 0.01 -12.70
N SER A 148 -26.88 0.59 -12.57
CA SER A 148 -26.41 1.67 -13.44
C SER A 148 -24.90 1.61 -13.62
N GLU A 149 -24.47 2.16 -14.75
CA GLU A 149 -23.07 2.30 -15.12
C GLU A 149 -22.87 3.71 -15.67
N ARG A 150 -21.82 4.36 -15.20
CA ARG A 150 -21.43 5.70 -15.63
C ARG A 150 -19.94 5.73 -15.90
N VAL A 151 -19.56 6.31 -17.04
CA VAL A 151 -18.18 6.52 -17.42
C VAL A 151 -17.87 8.01 -17.35
N GLU A 152 -16.75 8.36 -16.74
CA GLU A 152 -16.24 9.73 -16.67
C GLU A 152 -14.84 9.78 -17.26
N GLU A 153 -14.62 10.71 -18.21
CA GLU A 153 -13.28 10.99 -18.73
C GLU A 153 -12.62 12.04 -17.83
N THR A 154 -11.43 11.71 -17.33
CA THR A 154 -10.65 12.60 -16.47
C THR A 154 -9.28 12.88 -17.08
N GLU A 155 -8.76 14.10 -16.90
CA GLU A 155 -7.45 14.47 -17.42
C GLU A 155 -6.30 13.75 -16.69
N CYS A 156 -6.45 13.49 -15.38
CA CYS A 156 -5.41 12.85 -14.57
C CYS A 156 -5.31 11.34 -14.81
N CYS A 157 -6.47 10.70 -14.98
CA CYS A 157 -6.62 9.30 -14.60
C CYS A 157 -7.34 8.48 -15.68
N GLY A 158 -7.58 9.10 -16.85
CA GLY A 158 -8.27 8.50 -17.97
C GLY A 158 -9.74 8.25 -17.68
N SER A 159 -10.27 7.18 -18.27
CA SER A 159 -11.68 6.81 -18.19
C SER A 159 -11.97 6.04 -16.88
N LEU A 160 -12.83 6.61 -16.04
CA LEU A 160 -13.27 6.03 -14.79
C LEU A 160 -14.68 5.45 -14.95
N VAL A 161 -14.89 4.23 -14.45
CA VAL A 161 -16.16 3.50 -14.53
C VAL A 161 -16.76 3.36 -13.13
N TYR A 162 -17.97 3.87 -12.94
CA TYR A 162 -18.75 3.77 -11.72
C TYR A 162 -19.89 2.79 -11.92
N LEU A 163 -20.00 1.80 -11.03
CA LEU A 163 -21.01 0.76 -11.08
C LEU A 163 -21.85 0.77 -9.79
N GLU A 164 -23.17 0.81 -9.94
CA GLU A 164 -24.11 0.73 -8.83
C GLU A 164 -24.82 -0.62 -8.83
N TYR A 165 -24.82 -1.30 -7.68
CA TYR A 165 -25.58 -2.53 -7.41
C TYR A 165 -26.54 -2.25 -6.24
N PRO A 166 -27.56 -3.10 -6.00
CA PRO A 166 -28.59 -2.82 -4.98
C PRO A 166 -28.04 -2.49 -3.58
N ASN A 167 -26.91 -3.10 -3.21
CA ASN A 167 -26.36 -3.07 -1.86
C ASN A 167 -24.89 -2.60 -1.82
N PHE A 168 -24.32 -2.23 -2.97
CA PHE A 168 -22.88 -2.05 -3.15
C PHE A 168 -22.62 -1.11 -4.32
N SER A 169 -21.66 -0.21 -4.17
CA SER A 169 -21.18 0.62 -5.27
C SER A 169 -19.67 0.61 -5.34
N LEU A 170 -19.13 0.81 -6.54
CA LEU A 170 -17.69 0.86 -6.74
C LEU A 170 -17.30 1.70 -7.96
N GLY A 171 -16.09 2.24 -7.90
CA GLY A 171 -15.41 2.95 -8.97
C GLY A 171 -14.13 2.22 -9.36
N LEU A 172 -13.89 2.06 -10.65
CA LEU A 172 -12.69 1.44 -11.22
C LEU A 172 -12.13 2.28 -12.36
N SER A 173 -10.82 2.21 -12.60
CA SER A 173 -10.28 2.64 -13.90
C SER A 173 -10.75 1.68 -15.00
N GLN A 174 -10.94 2.16 -16.23
CA GLN A 174 -11.37 1.33 -17.34
C GLN A 174 -10.34 0.24 -17.68
N ASP A 175 -9.05 0.51 -17.46
CA ASP A 175 -7.94 -0.42 -17.67
C ASP A 175 -7.74 -1.39 -16.48
N GLY A 176 -8.54 -1.26 -15.43
CA GLY A 176 -8.51 -2.09 -14.23
C GLY A 176 -7.99 -1.35 -12.99
N GLY A 177 -8.29 -1.90 -11.82
CA GLY A 177 -7.98 -1.24 -10.56
C GLY A 177 -9.20 -0.52 -10.00
N VAL A 178 -9.63 -0.97 -8.83
CA VAL A 178 -10.68 -0.36 -8.03
C VAL A 178 -10.07 0.81 -7.26
N PHE A 179 -10.68 2.00 -7.33
CA PHE A 179 -10.27 3.16 -6.53
C PHE A 179 -11.32 3.52 -5.48
N GLN A 180 -12.52 2.93 -5.55
CA GLN A 180 -13.58 3.19 -4.59
C GLN A 180 -14.48 1.96 -4.44
N MET A 181 -14.87 1.64 -3.21
CA MET A 181 -15.96 0.69 -2.92
C MET A 181 -16.76 1.20 -1.72
N ASN A 182 -18.09 1.04 -1.72
CA ASN A 182 -18.93 1.43 -0.60
C ASN A 182 -20.09 0.46 -0.39
N THR A 183 -20.45 0.22 0.87
CA THR A 183 -21.71 -0.43 1.25
C THR A 183 -22.22 0.06 2.59
N THR A 184 -23.54 0.12 2.72
CA THR A 184 -24.26 0.27 3.99
C THR A 184 -25.19 -0.91 4.26
N HIS A 185 -25.01 -2.04 3.56
CA HIS A 185 -25.90 -3.19 3.62
C HIS A 185 -25.23 -4.43 4.22
N ARG A 186 -25.95 -5.14 5.09
CA ARG A 186 -25.44 -6.31 5.84
C ARG A 186 -25.06 -7.51 4.97
N ASP A 187 -25.62 -7.61 3.77
CA ASP A 187 -25.36 -8.73 2.85
C ASP A 187 -24.00 -8.64 2.16
N VAL A 188 -23.35 -7.47 2.22
CA VAL A 188 -22.01 -7.26 1.67
C VAL A 188 -21.01 -7.45 2.80
N ALA A 189 -20.15 -8.45 2.65
CA ALA A 189 -19.11 -8.77 3.62
C ALA A 189 -17.74 -8.35 3.10
N THR A 190 -16.84 -8.02 4.03
CA THR A 190 -15.41 -7.96 3.72
C THR A 190 -14.84 -9.35 3.47
N GLY A 191 -13.62 -9.44 2.93
CA GLY A 191 -12.90 -10.71 2.79
C GLY A 191 -12.68 -11.44 4.12
N ALA A 192 -12.57 -10.69 5.22
CA ALA A 192 -12.45 -11.22 6.58
C ALA A 192 -13.82 -11.53 7.24
N GLY A 193 -14.94 -11.30 6.52
CA GLY A 193 -16.29 -11.63 6.96
C GLY A 193 -17.02 -10.55 7.75
N VAL A 194 -16.40 -9.37 7.97
CA VAL A 194 -17.04 -8.23 8.66
C VAL A 194 -18.16 -7.66 7.80
N ARG A 195 -19.28 -7.30 8.41
CA ARG A 195 -20.47 -6.76 7.76
C ARG A 195 -21.04 -5.57 8.51
N VAL A 196 -21.90 -4.82 7.82
CA VAL A 196 -22.75 -3.82 8.47
C VAL A 196 -23.59 -4.46 9.59
N GLY A 197 -23.58 -3.81 10.76
CA GLY A 197 -24.18 -4.24 12.02
C GLY A 197 -23.24 -4.97 12.98
N ASP A 198 -22.05 -5.37 12.53
CA ASP A 198 -21.04 -6.00 13.39
C ASP A 198 -20.40 -4.97 14.35
N THR A 199 -19.74 -5.45 15.39
CA THR A 199 -19.20 -4.59 16.45
C THR A 199 -17.83 -4.03 16.08
N HIS A 200 -17.44 -2.92 16.70
CA HIS A 200 -16.06 -2.43 16.70
C HIS A 200 -15.05 -3.57 16.99
N GLU A 201 -15.31 -4.40 18.00
CA GLU A 201 -14.45 -5.54 18.34
C GLU A 201 -14.31 -6.56 17.21
N ALA A 202 -15.38 -6.82 16.43
CA ALA A 202 -15.29 -7.70 15.28
C ALA A 202 -14.35 -7.15 14.20
N VAL A 203 -14.35 -5.83 13.99
CA VAL A 203 -13.44 -5.16 13.04
C VAL A 203 -12.00 -5.28 13.51
N THR A 204 -11.71 -4.93 14.77
CA THR A 204 -10.33 -4.94 15.28
C THR A 204 -9.77 -6.35 15.46
N ASN A 205 -10.61 -7.36 15.69
CA ASN A 205 -10.18 -8.75 15.65
C ASN A 205 -9.82 -9.21 14.23
N ALA A 206 -10.48 -8.67 13.20
CA ALA A 206 -10.25 -9.03 11.80
C ALA A 206 -9.05 -8.31 11.19
N TYR A 207 -8.87 -7.03 11.50
CA TYR A 207 -7.89 -6.14 10.85
C TYR A 207 -6.80 -5.62 11.78
N GLY A 208 -6.86 -5.94 13.08
CA GLY A 208 -5.96 -5.39 14.08
C GLY A 208 -6.30 -3.94 14.45
N SER A 209 -5.33 -3.25 15.05
CA SER A 209 -5.46 -1.85 15.43
C SER A 209 -5.65 -0.96 14.19
N PRO A 210 -6.61 -0.03 14.21
CA PRO A 210 -6.78 0.92 13.11
C PRO A 210 -5.64 1.93 13.05
N SER A 211 -5.38 2.44 11.86
CA SER A 211 -4.43 3.54 11.62
C SER A 211 -4.91 4.84 12.29
N LEU A 212 -6.21 5.11 12.18
CA LEU A 212 -6.88 6.22 12.86
C LEU A 212 -8.23 5.75 13.42
N SER A 213 -8.59 6.26 14.60
CA SER A 213 -9.90 6.01 15.21
C SER A 213 -10.35 7.24 15.98
N ASP A 214 -11.53 7.77 15.64
CA ASP A 214 -12.15 8.93 16.33
C ASP A 214 -13.41 8.54 17.13
N GLY A 215 -13.74 7.25 17.17
CA GLY A 215 -14.93 6.71 17.84
C GLY A 215 -16.14 6.52 16.92
N GLU A 216 -16.17 7.23 15.78
CA GLU A 216 -17.20 7.11 14.74
C GLU A 216 -16.65 6.45 13.47
N THR A 217 -15.33 6.43 13.29
CA THR A 217 -14.67 5.79 12.16
C THR A 217 -13.46 4.99 12.63
N LEU A 218 -13.31 3.79 12.09
CA LEU A 218 -12.05 3.04 12.12
C LEU A 218 -11.46 3.10 10.71
N LEU A 219 -10.27 3.67 10.57
CA LEU A 219 -9.59 3.84 9.29
C LEU A 219 -8.30 3.03 9.29
N TYR A 220 -8.09 2.27 8.23
CA TYR A 220 -6.90 1.47 7.97
C TYR A 220 -6.24 1.97 6.69
N TYR A 221 -5.04 2.52 6.78
CA TYR A 221 -4.22 2.83 5.62
C TYR A 221 -3.69 1.55 4.99
N ILE A 222 -3.54 1.58 3.67
CA ILE A 222 -3.01 0.47 2.91
C ILE A 222 -1.50 0.60 2.82
N SER A 223 -0.79 -0.47 3.15
CA SER A 223 0.65 -0.59 3.07
C SER A 223 1.16 -0.15 1.69
N GLY A 224 2.23 0.65 1.67
CA GLY A 224 2.86 1.11 0.42
C GLY A 224 2.11 2.23 -0.31
N SER A 225 0.99 2.73 0.24
CA SER A 225 0.20 3.80 -0.40
C SER A 225 0.55 5.21 0.08
N ASP A 226 1.47 5.38 1.03
CA ASP A 226 1.76 6.67 1.67
C ASP A 226 0.47 7.38 2.14
N GLN A 227 -0.43 6.61 2.77
CA GLN A 227 -1.73 7.06 3.27
C GLN A 227 -2.71 7.59 2.20
N SER A 228 -2.40 7.42 0.91
CA SER A 228 -3.29 7.80 -0.19
C SER A 228 -4.44 6.81 -0.43
N GLU A 229 -4.34 5.62 0.15
CA GLU A 229 -5.39 4.61 0.14
C GLU A 229 -5.85 4.27 1.55
N SER A 230 -7.16 4.08 1.72
CA SER A 230 -7.72 3.69 3.01
C SER A 230 -8.90 2.74 2.87
N PHE A 231 -9.02 1.84 3.85
CA PHE A 231 -10.18 1.00 4.09
C PHE A 231 -10.79 1.35 5.44
N SER A 232 -12.07 1.68 5.48
CA SER A 232 -12.69 2.28 6.65
C SER A 232 -14.05 1.68 7.00
N PHE A 233 -14.38 1.79 8.28
CA PHE A 233 -15.62 1.33 8.86
C PHE A 233 -16.23 2.48 9.65
N SER A 234 -17.37 2.99 9.20
CA SER A 234 -18.17 3.96 9.95
C SER A 234 -18.96 3.23 11.04
N LEU A 235 -19.01 3.81 12.23
CA LEU A 235 -19.61 3.26 13.43
C LEU A 235 -20.71 4.18 13.96
N GLU A 236 -21.84 3.61 14.35
CA GLU A 236 -22.82 4.25 15.23
C GLU A 236 -23.05 3.34 16.43
N ASN A 237 -22.98 3.90 17.64
CA ASN A 237 -23.17 3.16 18.89
C ASN A 237 -22.29 1.89 18.98
N GLY A 238 -21.06 1.97 18.47
CA GLY A 238 -20.10 0.86 18.45
C GLY A 238 -20.39 -0.25 17.43
N ARG A 239 -21.30 -0.01 16.48
CA ARG A 239 -21.65 -0.95 15.41
C ARG A 239 -21.39 -0.36 14.03
N VAL A 240 -20.90 -1.18 13.12
CA VAL A 240 -20.64 -0.81 11.73
C VAL A 240 -21.95 -0.40 11.05
N VAL A 241 -21.98 0.79 10.47
CA VAL A 241 -23.09 1.30 9.64
C VAL A 241 -22.68 1.48 8.18
N GLY A 242 -21.38 1.54 7.90
CA GLY A 242 -20.84 1.65 6.55
C GLY A 242 -19.43 1.05 6.46
N ILE A 243 -19.10 0.53 5.28
CA ILE A 243 -17.77 0.02 4.95
C ILE A 243 -17.35 0.63 3.61
N SER A 244 -16.15 1.20 3.57
CA SER A 244 -15.67 1.95 2.43
C SER A 244 -14.20 1.67 2.14
N TYR A 245 -13.85 1.64 0.86
CA TYR A 245 -12.48 1.76 0.37
C TYR A 245 -12.38 3.01 -0.50
N SER A 246 -11.28 3.74 -0.39
CA SER A 246 -10.98 4.90 -1.24
C SER A 246 -9.49 5.01 -1.50
N ALA A 247 -9.13 5.29 -2.76
CA ALA A 247 -7.81 5.70 -3.20
C ALA A 247 -7.86 7.13 -3.74
N LEU A 248 -6.85 7.95 -3.43
CA LEU A 248 -6.65 9.23 -4.10
C LEU A 248 -6.14 8.98 -5.51
N LEU A 249 -6.91 9.47 -6.49
CA LEU A 249 -6.54 9.45 -7.89
C LEU A 249 -5.69 10.69 -8.17
N ASN A 250 -4.43 10.49 -8.55
CA ASN A 250 -3.44 11.54 -8.76
C ASN A 250 -2.95 11.55 -10.21
#